data_AF-A0A9X3CTC2-F1
#
_entry.id   AF-A0A9X3CTC2-F1
#
_cell.length_a   1.000
_cell.length_b   1.000
_cell.length_c   1.000
_cell.angle_alpha   90.00
_cell.angle_beta   90.00
_cell.angle_gamma   90.00
#
_symmetry.space_group_name_H-M   'P 1'
#
loop_
_entity.id
_entity.type
_entity.pdbx_description
1 polymer ?
#
loop_
_entity_poly.entity_id
_entity_poly.type
_entity_poly.pdbx_seq_one_letter_code
_entity_poly.pdbx_strand_id
1 'polypeptide(L)'
;MKRANSQGLLVRYQYPQKLIKWRESFSSYFTPIQPADDPLEPFMTVTDDVLSVRDAKNKLRFSYLLPLVIGLWILAFTFSSNLGPNSASLKTAKERVIEYQLKDALGESFDSFDEQWSKYYGSWFNSDGEYSFINYSEAVLTYGSQAKRKSFIAHLIIASVTLSLAAFFTVFFIRTPKPANIYFDRKRQIVYT
;
A
#
# COMPACT_ATOMS: atom_id res chain seq x y z
N MET A 1 40.33 53.74 64.99
CA MET A 1 40.52 52.28 65.07
C MET A 1 39.59 51.59 64.07
N LYS A 2 40.15 50.94 63.05
CA LYS A 2 39.39 50.12 62.09
C LYS A 2 38.94 48.83 62.79
N ARG A 3 37.64 48.55 62.85
CA ARG A 3 37.14 47.23 63.25
C ARG A 3 37.29 46.27 62.06
N ALA A 4 38.18 45.31 62.20
CA ALA A 4 38.30 44.18 61.30
C ALA A 4 37.04 43.31 61.43
N ASN A 5 36.34 43.09 60.32
CA ASN A 5 35.24 42.16 60.27
C ASN A 5 35.82 40.78 59.95
N SER A 6 36.07 39.99 60.98
CA SER A 6 36.41 38.59 60.85
C SER A 6 35.18 37.74 61.13
N GLN A 7 35.02 36.74 60.26
CA GLN A 7 34.35 35.45 60.46
C GLN A 7 33.09 35.18 59.64
N GLY A 8 33.26 34.15 58.82
CA GLY A 8 32.28 33.43 58.02
C GLY A 8 33.03 32.40 57.17
N LEU A 9 33.80 31.51 57.81
CA LEU A 9 34.74 30.56 57.19
C LEU A 9 34.07 29.44 56.36
N LEU A 10 32.74 29.40 56.23
CA LEU A 10 32.02 28.28 55.59
C LEU A 10 30.93 28.66 54.59
N VAL A 11 30.65 29.96 54.35
CA VAL A 11 29.69 30.37 53.33
C VAL A 11 30.24 31.58 52.57
N ARG A 12 30.88 31.32 51.42
CA ARG A 12 31.12 32.38 50.43
C ARG A 12 29.77 32.70 49.81
N TYR A 13 29.18 33.84 50.16
CA TYR A 13 28.10 34.42 49.35
C TYR A 13 28.68 34.78 47.98
N GLN A 14 28.57 33.88 47.00
CA GLN A 14 28.71 34.26 45.61
C GLN A 14 27.47 35.07 45.26
N TYR A 15 27.66 36.34 44.91
CA TYR A 15 26.60 37.14 44.31
C TYR A 15 25.98 36.36 43.14
N PRO A 16 24.64 36.37 42.98
CA PRO A 16 23.99 35.70 41.86
C PRO A 16 24.59 36.24 40.56
N GLN A 17 25.38 35.41 39.89
CA GLN A 17 25.91 35.75 38.58
C GLN A 17 24.73 35.77 37.60
N LYS A 18 24.63 36.84 36.80
CA LYS A 18 23.59 36.92 35.76
C LYS A 18 23.65 35.67 34.89
N LEU A 19 22.52 34.99 34.70
CA LEU A 19 22.37 33.79 33.86
C LEU A 19 22.99 33.95 32.45
N ILE A 20 23.06 35.19 31.96
CA ILE A 20 23.77 35.56 30.72
C ILE A 20 25.22 35.10 30.69
N LYS A 21 25.97 35.19 31.80
CA LYS A 21 27.38 34.76 31.84
C LYS A 21 27.52 33.24 31.69
N TRP A 22 26.57 32.49 32.26
CA TRP A 22 26.51 31.04 32.09
C TRP A 22 26.17 30.65 30.65
N ARG A 23 25.20 31.34 30.02
CA ARG A 23 24.87 31.14 28.61
C ARG A 23 26.06 31.45 27.69
N GLU A 24 26.76 32.56 27.93
CA GLU A 24 27.94 32.96 27.17
C GLU A 24 29.08 31.94 27.32
N SER A 25 29.38 31.52 28.55
CA SER A 25 30.36 30.45 28.80
C SER A 25 29.97 29.16 28.09
N PHE A 26 28.72 28.70 28.19
CA PHE A 26 28.25 27.51 27.47
C PHE A 26 28.37 27.67 25.95
N SER A 27 27.95 28.81 25.39
CA SER A 27 28.05 29.07 23.95
C SER A 27 29.50 29.13 23.45
N SER A 28 30.43 29.58 24.29
CA SER A 28 31.85 29.65 23.95
C SER A 28 32.55 28.29 23.90
N TYR A 29 31.96 27.26 24.52
CA TYR A 29 32.45 25.88 24.45
C TYR A 29 31.96 25.12 23.21
N PHE A 30 30.89 25.59 22.55
CA PHE A 30 30.43 25.00 21.30
C PHE A 30 31.19 25.61 20.14
N THR A 31 32.00 24.79 19.45
CA THR A 31 32.53 25.16 18.14
C THR A 31 31.35 25.48 17.22
N PRO A 32 31.39 26.61 16.49
CA PRO A 32 30.36 26.91 15.49
C PRO A 32 30.35 25.75 14.49
N ILE A 33 29.23 25.03 14.43
CA ILE A 33 29.03 23.92 13.50
C ILE A 33 29.21 24.53 12.10
N GLN A 34 30.27 24.14 11.41
CA GLN A 34 30.49 24.61 10.06
C GLN A 34 29.34 24.11 9.18
N PRO A 35 28.79 24.96 8.28
CA PRO A 35 27.78 24.52 7.35
C PRO A 35 28.33 23.32 6.57
N ALA A 36 27.57 22.23 6.52
CA ALA A 36 27.95 21.06 5.75
C ALA A 36 28.19 21.46 4.29
N ASP A 37 29.22 20.88 3.65
CA ASP A 37 29.60 21.19 2.26
C ASP A 37 28.42 21.01 1.29
N ASP A 38 27.57 20.01 1.56
CA ASP A 38 26.30 19.84 0.88
C ASP A 38 25.13 20.34 1.75
N PRO A 39 24.20 21.14 1.16
CA PRO A 39 23.02 21.56 1.87
C PRO A 39 22.21 20.32 2.28
N LEU A 40 21.98 20.18 3.57
CA LEU A 40 21.09 19.17 4.12
C LEU A 40 19.72 19.26 3.43
N GLU A 41 19.06 18.12 3.28
CA GLU A 41 17.71 18.07 2.72
C GLU A 41 16.79 19.09 3.42
N PRO A 42 16.11 19.97 2.66
CA PRO A 42 15.39 21.10 3.23
C PRO A 42 14.32 20.61 4.22
N PHE A 43 14.40 21.10 5.45
CA PHE A 43 13.43 20.82 6.52
C PHE A 43 12.11 21.56 6.32
N MET A 44 12.04 22.50 5.36
CA MET A 44 10.83 23.19 4.94
C MET A 44 10.60 22.98 3.45
N THR A 45 9.36 22.67 3.09
CA THR A 45 8.92 22.63 1.70
C THR A 45 8.08 23.88 1.44
N VAL A 46 8.51 24.68 0.45
CA VAL A 46 7.85 25.92 0.07
C VAL A 46 7.33 25.75 -1.36
N THR A 47 6.02 25.80 -1.54
CA THR A 47 5.32 25.74 -2.83
C THR A 47 4.44 26.99 -2.98
N ASP A 48 4.02 27.36 -4.19
CA ASP A 48 3.25 28.59 -4.48
C ASP A 48 1.99 28.79 -3.62
N ASP A 49 1.41 27.70 -3.09
CA ASP A 49 0.22 27.76 -2.26
C ASP A 49 0.46 27.45 -0.78
N VAL A 50 1.56 26.75 -0.44
CA VAL A 50 1.74 26.16 0.89
C VAL A 50 3.19 26.26 1.36
N LEU A 51 3.39 26.57 2.64
CA LEU A 51 4.66 26.40 3.33
C LEU A 51 4.49 25.36 4.45
N SER A 52 5.28 24.29 4.41
CA SER A 52 5.20 23.19 5.38
C SER A 52 6.55 22.85 5.99
N VAL A 53 6.60 22.75 7.32
CA VAL A 53 7.78 22.26 8.05
C VAL A 53 7.72 20.75 8.17
N ARG A 54 8.75 20.06 7.66
CA ARG A 54 8.85 18.61 7.60
C ARG A 54 8.97 18.04 9.02
N ASP A 55 8.02 17.20 9.43
CA ASP A 55 8.12 16.45 10.68
C ASP A 55 8.96 15.17 10.49
N ALA A 56 9.58 14.65 11.55
CA ALA A 56 10.32 13.39 11.52
C ALA A 56 9.44 12.20 11.08
N LYS A 57 8.13 12.30 11.33
CA LYS A 57 7.11 11.32 10.94
C LYS A 57 6.83 11.29 9.44
N ASN A 58 7.32 12.25 8.66
CA ASN A 58 7.07 12.34 7.22
C ASN A 58 7.71 11.20 6.42
N LYS A 59 8.78 10.58 6.94
CA LYS A 59 9.37 9.36 6.36
C LYS A 59 8.51 8.10 6.61
N LEU A 60 7.70 8.06 7.68
CA LEU A 60 6.93 6.87 8.05
C LEU A 60 5.89 6.47 6.97
N ARG A 61 5.25 7.45 6.32
CA ARG A 61 4.28 7.18 5.25
C ARG A 61 4.93 6.46 4.06
N PHE A 62 6.10 6.91 3.63
CA PHE A 62 6.81 6.29 2.51
C PHE A 62 7.54 5.01 2.92
N SER A 63 8.02 4.91 4.16
CA SER A 63 8.73 3.71 4.64
C SER A 63 7.81 2.54 4.95
N TYR A 64 6.57 2.77 5.38
CA TYR A 64 5.64 1.70 5.78
C TYR A 64 4.42 1.59 4.88
N LEU A 65 3.77 2.71 4.57
CA LEU A 65 2.48 2.72 3.87
C LEU A 65 2.64 2.46 2.37
N LEU A 66 3.70 3.01 1.74
CA LEU A 66 3.95 2.78 0.32
C LEU A 66 4.29 1.31 0.01
N PRO A 67 5.22 0.63 0.72
CA PRO A 67 5.46 -0.80 0.52
C PRO A 67 4.21 -1.65 0.76
N LEU A 68 3.38 -1.29 1.74
CA LEU A 68 2.11 -1.98 2.01
C LEU A 68 1.16 -1.87 0.82
N VAL A 69 0.98 -0.68 0.25
CA VAL A 69 0.11 -0.46 -0.92
C VAL A 69 0.61 -1.28 -2.10
N ILE A 70 1.92 -1.23 -2.39
CA ILE A 70 2.53 -2.00 -3.48
C ILE A 70 2.32 -3.51 -3.26
N GLY A 71 2.59 -4.01 -2.04
CA GLY A 71 2.40 -5.42 -1.71
C GLY A 71 0.95 -5.87 -1.85
N LEU A 72 -0.02 -5.06 -1.43
CA LEU A 72 -1.44 -5.35 -1.60
C LEU A 72 -1.87 -5.40 -3.06
N TRP A 73 -1.34 -4.51 -3.91
CA TRP A 73 -1.59 -4.55 -5.34
C TRP A 73 -1.00 -5.81 -5.99
N ILE A 74 0.24 -6.19 -5.66
CA ILE A 74 0.85 -7.43 -6.15
C ILE A 74 0.00 -8.64 -5.77
N LEU A 75 -0.48 -8.70 -4.53
CA LEU A 75 -1.38 -9.75 -4.06
C LEU A 75 -2.71 -9.74 -4.83
N ALA A 76 -3.33 -8.57 -5.00
CA ALA A 76 -4.59 -8.44 -5.73
C ALA A 76 -4.45 -8.91 -7.18
N PHE A 77 -3.35 -8.55 -7.87
CA PHE A 77 -3.08 -9.05 -9.22
C PHE A 77 -2.86 -10.56 -9.25
N THR A 78 -2.12 -11.09 -8.28
CA THR A 78 -1.84 -12.54 -8.19
C THR A 78 -3.12 -13.35 -7.98
N PHE A 79 -4.01 -12.91 -7.09
CA PHE A 79 -5.27 -13.61 -6.88
C PHE A 79 -6.23 -13.45 -8.05
N SER A 80 -6.26 -12.27 -8.67
CA SER A 80 -7.11 -12.01 -9.83
C SER A 80 -6.68 -12.80 -11.06
N SER A 81 -5.37 -12.94 -11.30
CA SER A 81 -4.84 -13.73 -12.43
C SER A 81 -5.14 -15.22 -12.30
N ASN A 82 -5.33 -15.71 -11.08
CA ASN A 82 -5.63 -17.12 -10.79
C ASN A 82 -7.14 -17.45 -10.81
N LEU A 83 -8.03 -16.49 -11.08
CA LEU A 83 -9.47 -16.75 -11.16
C LEU A 83 -9.87 -17.53 -12.43
N GLY A 84 -9.10 -17.41 -13.51
CA GLY A 84 -9.36 -18.07 -14.78
C GLY A 84 -8.70 -19.44 -14.92
N PRO A 85 -9.09 -20.22 -15.95
CA PRO A 85 -8.38 -21.42 -16.34
C PRO A 85 -6.97 -21.06 -16.82
N ASN A 86 -5.99 -21.88 -16.47
CA ASN A 86 -4.64 -21.74 -17.01
C ASN A 86 -4.62 -22.09 -18.51
N SER A 87 -3.58 -21.64 -19.23
CA SER A 87 -3.46 -21.86 -20.68
C SER A 87 -3.53 -23.34 -21.08
N ALA A 88 -2.99 -24.23 -20.26
CA ALA A 88 -3.06 -25.67 -20.48
C ALA A 88 -4.50 -26.19 -20.42
N SER A 89 -5.26 -25.83 -19.37
CA SER A 89 -6.66 -26.23 -19.20
C SER A 89 -7.56 -25.63 -20.27
N LEU A 90 -7.26 -24.41 -20.74
CA LEU A 90 -7.97 -23.81 -21.86
C LEU A 90 -7.72 -24.58 -23.17
N LYS A 91 -6.47 -24.98 -23.42
CA LYS A 91 -6.13 -25.80 -24.59
C LYS A 91 -6.83 -27.16 -24.52
N THR A 92 -6.80 -27.83 -23.37
CA THR A 92 -7.52 -29.08 -23.15
C THR A 92 -9.03 -28.91 -23.33
N ALA A 93 -9.62 -27.82 -22.84
CA ALA A 93 -11.03 -27.53 -23.04
C ALA A 93 -11.36 -27.40 -24.53
N LYS A 94 -10.53 -26.69 -25.30
CA LYS A 94 -10.69 -26.52 -26.75
C LYS A 94 -10.58 -27.87 -27.49
N GLU A 95 -9.60 -28.69 -27.14
CA GLU A 95 -9.43 -30.03 -27.70
C GLU A 95 -10.65 -30.92 -27.41
N ARG A 96 -11.18 -30.88 -26.18
CA ARG A 96 -12.37 -31.63 -25.78
C ARG A 96 -13.62 -31.19 -26.54
N VAL A 97 -13.80 -29.88 -26.75
CA VAL A 97 -14.93 -29.37 -27.54
C VAL A 97 -14.87 -29.90 -28.98
N ILE A 98 -13.68 -29.89 -29.60
CA ILE A 98 -13.50 -30.44 -30.95
C ILE A 98 -13.76 -31.95 -30.97
N GLU A 99 -13.24 -32.69 -29.99
CA GLU A 99 -13.47 -34.14 -29.86
C GLU A 99 -14.97 -34.46 -29.79
N TYR A 100 -15.73 -33.73 -28.97
CA TYR A 100 -17.18 -33.92 -28.85
C TYR A 100 -17.93 -33.53 -30.12
N GLN A 101 -17.53 -32.45 -30.81
CA GLN A 101 -18.13 -32.09 -32.10
C GLN A 101 -17.91 -33.17 -33.17
N LEU A 102 -16.74 -33.81 -33.19
CA LEU A 102 -16.46 -34.90 -34.12
C LEU A 102 -17.28 -36.16 -33.80
N LYS A 103 -17.42 -36.52 -32.52
CA LYS A 103 -18.26 -37.65 -32.09
C LYS A 103 -19.72 -37.46 -32.50
N ASP A 104 -20.24 -36.25 -32.31
CA ASP A 104 -21.61 -35.89 -32.70
C ASP A 104 -21.80 -35.99 -34.23
N ALA A 105 -20.84 -35.47 -35.01
CA ALA A 105 -20.86 -35.58 -36.47
C ALA A 105 -20.77 -37.02 -36.99
N LEU A 106 -20.09 -37.91 -36.26
CA LEU A 106 -19.95 -39.34 -36.57
C LEU A 106 -21.16 -40.16 -36.08
N GLY A 107 -22.09 -39.56 -35.33
CA GLY A 107 -23.25 -40.24 -34.75
C GLY A 107 -22.88 -41.22 -33.63
N GLU A 108 -21.76 -41.01 -32.96
CA GLU A 108 -21.36 -41.82 -31.81
C GLU A 108 -22.27 -41.55 -30.60
N SER A 109 -22.53 -42.58 -29.79
CA SER A 109 -23.36 -42.43 -28.59
C SER A 109 -22.62 -41.64 -27.51
N PHE A 110 -23.23 -40.57 -27.01
CA PHE A 110 -22.80 -39.90 -25.79
C PHE A 110 -23.36 -40.64 -24.58
N ASP A 111 -22.50 -40.93 -23.61
CA ASP A 111 -22.99 -41.27 -22.27
C ASP A 111 -23.36 -39.98 -21.50
N SER A 112 -24.03 -40.13 -20.37
CA SER A 112 -24.43 -38.98 -19.54
C SER A 112 -23.24 -38.16 -19.03
N PHE A 113 -22.06 -38.76 -18.97
CA PHE A 113 -20.84 -38.10 -18.50
C PHE A 113 -20.27 -37.21 -19.60
N ASP A 114 -20.16 -37.72 -20.83
CA ASP A 114 -19.72 -37.01 -22.01
C ASP A 114 -20.64 -35.82 -22.32
N GLU A 115 -21.96 -35.97 -22.19
CA GLU A 115 -22.88 -34.84 -22.32
C GLU A 115 -22.59 -33.72 -21.31
N GLN A 116 -22.34 -34.08 -20.05
CA GLN A 116 -22.06 -33.10 -18.99
C GLN A 116 -20.75 -32.36 -19.25
N TRP A 117 -19.70 -33.08 -19.68
CA TRP A 117 -18.41 -32.48 -19.98
C TRP A 117 -18.41 -31.66 -21.25
N SER A 118 -19.16 -32.10 -22.27
CA SER A 118 -19.41 -31.33 -23.49
C SER A 118 -20.09 -30.00 -23.17
N LYS A 119 -21.16 -30.02 -22.36
CA LYS A 119 -21.84 -28.80 -21.88
C LYS A 119 -20.91 -27.92 -21.05
N TYR A 120 -20.11 -28.50 -20.16
CA TYR A 120 -19.17 -27.75 -19.32
C TYR A 120 -18.11 -27.02 -20.14
N TYR A 121 -17.36 -27.72 -21.00
CA TYR A 121 -16.29 -27.10 -21.78
C TYR A 121 -16.81 -26.24 -22.93
N GLY A 122 -17.91 -26.64 -23.57
CA GLY A 122 -18.57 -25.84 -24.60
C GLY A 122 -19.01 -24.47 -24.06
N SER A 123 -19.50 -24.43 -22.81
CA SER A 123 -19.90 -23.19 -22.14
C SER A 123 -18.73 -22.27 -21.77
N TRP A 124 -17.46 -22.63 -22.00
CA TRP A 124 -16.35 -21.71 -21.74
C TRP A 124 -16.18 -20.67 -22.85
N PHE A 125 -16.66 -21.01 -24.04
CA PHE A 125 -16.43 -20.23 -25.24
C PHE A 125 -17.68 -19.42 -25.61
N ASN A 126 -17.50 -18.30 -26.29
CA ASN A 126 -18.59 -17.51 -26.86
C ASN A 126 -19.04 -18.08 -28.22
N SER A 127 -19.99 -17.42 -28.88
CA SER A 127 -20.45 -17.79 -30.22
C SER A 127 -19.34 -17.83 -31.27
N ASP A 128 -18.27 -17.05 -31.05
CA ASP A 128 -17.13 -16.93 -31.96
C ASP A 128 -16.04 -18.00 -31.67
N GLY A 129 -16.24 -18.86 -30.67
CA GLY A 129 -15.28 -19.89 -30.26
C GLY A 129 -14.11 -19.35 -29.42
N GLU A 130 -14.20 -18.10 -28.95
CA GLU A 130 -13.22 -17.46 -28.08
C GLU A 130 -13.58 -17.62 -26.60
N TYR A 131 -12.55 -17.65 -25.75
CA TYR A 131 -12.73 -17.78 -24.31
C TYR A 131 -13.33 -16.51 -23.69
N SER A 132 -14.32 -16.69 -22.82
CA SER A 132 -14.89 -15.61 -22.00
C SER A 132 -14.85 -15.98 -20.53
N PHE A 133 -14.31 -15.08 -19.70
CA PHE A 133 -14.28 -15.28 -18.24
C PHE A 133 -15.70 -15.38 -17.64
N ILE A 134 -16.66 -14.62 -18.19
CA ILE A 134 -18.05 -14.66 -17.73
C ILE A 134 -18.65 -16.04 -18.01
N ASN A 135 -18.47 -16.54 -19.24
CA ASN A 135 -18.98 -17.84 -19.67
C ASN A 135 -18.34 -18.98 -18.87
N TYR A 136 -17.01 -18.92 -18.66
CA TYR A 136 -16.30 -19.84 -17.78
C TYR A 136 -16.84 -19.83 -16.34
N SER A 137 -17.06 -18.66 -15.77
CA SER A 137 -17.59 -18.52 -14.41
C SER A 137 -18.96 -19.18 -14.29
N GLU A 138 -19.85 -18.93 -15.27
CA GLU A 138 -21.15 -19.57 -15.35
C GLU A 138 -21.03 -21.09 -15.51
N ALA A 139 -20.13 -21.56 -16.38
CA ALA A 139 -19.89 -22.98 -16.59
C ALA A 139 -19.44 -23.71 -15.31
N VAL A 140 -18.54 -23.08 -14.54
CA VAL A 140 -18.09 -23.59 -13.24
C VAL A 140 -19.24 -23.67 -12.25
N LEU A 141 -20.06 -22.62 -12.16
CA LEU A 141 -21.17 -22.54 -11.21
C LEU A 141 -22.34 -23.49 -11.56
N THR A 142 -22.59 -23.72 -12.85
CA THR A 142 -23.72 -24.52 -13.33
C THR A 142 -23.37 -25.99 -13.49
N TYR A 143 -22.23 -26.30 -14.12
CA TYR A 143 -21.85 -27.66 -14.51
C TYR A 143 -20.63 -28.19 -13.75
N GLY A 144 -19.84 -27.33 -13.12
CA GLY A 144 -18.66 -27.75 -12.37
C GLY A 144 -19.00 -28.67 -11.19
N SER A 145 -18.04 -29.49 -10.76
CA SER A 145 -18.20 -30.31 -9.55
C SER A 145 -18.33 -29.44 -8.29
N GLN A 146 -18.90 -29.99 -7.23
CA GLN A 146 -19.07 -29.26 -5.97
C GLN A 146 -17.74 -28.71 -5.42
N ALA A 147 -16.65 -29.49 -5.57
CA ALA A 147 -15.31 -29.06 -5.19
C ALA A 147 -14.81 -27.88 -6.04
N LYS A 148 -15.00 -27.94 -7.37
CA LYS A 148 -14.62 -26.85 -8.29
C LYS A 148 -15.40 -25.56 -7.99
N ARG A 149 -16.71 -25.65 -7.75
CA ARG A 149 -17.56 -24.51 -7.37
C ARG A 149 -17.08 -23.86 -6.08
N LYS A 150 -16.88 -24.66 -5.03
CA LYS A 150 -16.37 -24.16 -3.73
C LYS A 150 -15.01 -23.50 -3.87
N SER A 151 -14.10 -24.12 -4.63
CA SER A 151 -12.78 -23.55 -4.90
C SER A 151 -12.88 -22.21 -5.63
N PHE A 152 -13.65 -22.15 -6.72
CA PHE A 152 -13.84 -20.92 -7.50
C PHE A 152 -14.42 -19.78 -6.66
N ILE A 153 -15.46 -20.06 -5.87
CA ILE A 153 -16.07 -19.06 -4.97
C ILE A 153 -15.05 -18.58 -3.93
N ALA A 154 -14.24 -19.49 -3.34
CA ALA A 154 -13.22 -19.11 -2.38
C ALA A 154 -12.16 -18.19 -2.99
N HIS A 155 -11.68 -18.49 -4.20
CA HIS A 155 -10.73 -17.63 -4.91
C HIS A 155 -11.34 -16.26 -5.24
N LEU A 156 -12.61 -16.22 -5.64
CA LEU A 156 -13.34 -14.98 -5.93
C LEU A 156 -13.46 -14.10 -4.68
N ILE A 157 -13.79 -14.70 -3.53
CA ILE A 157 -13.84 -13.98 -2.25
C ILE A 157 -12.46 -13.42 -1.89
N ILE A 158 -11.40 -14.23 -1.98
CA ILE A 158 -10.03 -13.80 -1.65
C ILE A 158 -9.59 -12.64 -2.56
N ALA A 159 -9.82 -12.77 -3.87
CA ALA A 159 -9.51 -11.72 -4.84
C ALA A 159 -10.29 -10.43 -4.53
N SER A 160 -11.59 -10.54 -4.22
CA SER A 160 -12.43 -9.39 -3.86
C SER A 160 -11.95 -8.70 -2.59
N VAL A 161 -11.60 -9.45 -1.55
CA VAL A 161 -11.11 -8.90 -0.27
C VAL A 161 -9.76 -8.23 -0.46
N THR A 162 -8.83 -8.86 -1.16
CA THR A 162 -7.50 -8.28 -1.43
C THR A 162 -7.57 -7.04 -2.30
N LEU A 163 -8.41 -7.03 -3.34
CA LEU A 163 -8.65 -5.85 -4.16
C LEU A 163 -9.26 -4.70 -3.34
N SER A 164 -10.23 -5.01 -2.46
CA SER A 164 -10.86 -4.03 -1.57
C SER A 164 -9.85 -3.41 -0.61
N LEU A 165 -8.97 -4.23 -0.02
CA LEU A 165 -7.88 -3.76 0.83
C LEU A 165 -6.89 -2.89 0.04
N ALA A 166 -6.47 -3.32 -1.15
CA ALA A 166 -5.58 -2.54 -2.00
C ALA A 166 -6.18 -1.16 -2.34
N ALA A 167 -7.45 -1.13 -2.73
CA ALA A 167 -8.17 0.12 -3.00
C ALA A 167 -8.29 1.00 -1.75
N PHE A 168 -8.68 0.42 -0.61
CA PHE A 168 -8.79 1.14 0.65
C PHE A 168 -7.47 1.79 1.07
N PHE A 169 -6.37 1.02 1.09
CA PHE A 169 -5.06 1.52 1.46
C PHE A 169 -4.49 2.52 0.45
N THR A 170 -4.84 2.39 -0.83
CA THR A 170 -4.48 3.38 -1.85
C THR A 170 -5.20 4.71 -1.61
N VAL A 171 -6.51 4.68 -1.36
CA VAL A 171 -7.28 5.88 -1.01
C VAL A 171 -6.77 6.49 0.29
N PHE A 172 -6.51 5.66 1.30
CA PHE A 172 -5.93 6.09 2.57
C PHE A 172 -4.56 6.74 2.36
N PHE A 173 -3.69 6.14 1.55
CA PHE A 173 -2.40 6.72 1.19
C PHE A 173 -2.58 8.10 0.55
N ILE A 174 -3.44 8.23 -0.47
CA ILE A 174 -3.65 9.49 -1.19
C ILE A 174 -4.25 10.56 -0.29
N ARG A 175 -5.27 10.21 0.51
CA ARG A 175 -6.01 11.16 1.36
C ARG A 175 -5.29 11.56 2.63
N THR A 176 -4.37 10.74 3.13
CA THR A 176 -3.64 11.09 4.35
C THR A 176 -2.75 12.31 4.06
N PRO A 177 -2.98 13.46 4.72
CA PRO A 177 -2.17 14.65 4.51
C PRO A 177 -0.71 14.37 4.88
N LYS A 178 0.23 15.10 4.27
CA LYS A 178 1.65 15.01 4.65
C LYS A 178 1.76 15.47 6.12
N PRO A 179 2.30 14.65 7.04
CA PRO A 179 2.54 15.11 8.40
C PRO A 179 3.58 16.24 8.36
N ALA A 180 3.13 17.43 8.77
CA ALA A 180 3.93 18.64 8.89
C ALA A 180 3.66 19.25 10.27
N ASN A 181 4.69 19.81 10.90
CA ASN A 181 4.54 20.44 12.22
C ASN A 181 3.80 21.78 12.14
N ILE A 182 3.88 22.44 10.97
CA ILE A 182 3.19 23.70 10.71
C ILE A 182 2.80 23.67 9.24
N TYR A 183 1.52 23.92 8.96
CA TYR A 183 0.97 24.06 7.62
C TYR A 183 0.53 25.50 7.42
N PHE A 184 1.18 26.25 6.54
CA PHE A 184 0.79 27.61 6.22
C PHE A 184 0.14 27.64 4.84
N ASP A 185 -1.15 27.95 4.79
CA ASP A 185 -1.86 28.22 3.54
C ASP A 185 -1.61 29.69 3.15
N ARG A 186 -0.84 29.90 2.09
CA ARG A 186 -0.46 31.24 1.62
C ARG A 186 -1.63 32.00 0.99
N LYS A 187 -2.58 31.29 0.38
CA LYS A 187 -3.75 31.90 -0.24
C LYS A 187 -4.73 32.42 0.82
N ARG A 188 -4.92 31.64 1.88
CA ARG A 188 -5.84 32.00 2.97
C ARG A 188 -5.15 32.77 4.10
N GLN A 189 -3.82 32.81 4.13
CA GLN A 189 -3.00 33.33 5.23
C GLN A 189 -3.35 32.68 6.58
N ILE A 190 -3.69 31.39 6.57
CA ILE A 190 -4.05 30.62 7.77
C ILE A 190 -2.91 29.66 8.11
N VAL A 191 -2.54 29.64 9.39
CA VAL A 191 -1.60 28.67 9.95
C VAL A 191 -2.40 27.57 10.63
N TYR A 192 -2.17 26.33 10.21
CA TYR A 192 -2.67 25.14 10.88
C TYR A 192 -1.50 24.53 11.66
N THR A 193 -1.70 24.37 12.97
CA THR A 193 -0.78 23.74 13.92
C THR A 193 -1.33 22.40 14.38
#